data_AF-A0A835HVH4-F1
#
_entry.id   AF-A0A835HVH4-F1
#
_cell.length_a   1.000
_cell.length_b   1.000
_cell.length_c   1.000
_cell.angle_alpha   90.00
_cell.angle_beta   90.00
_cell.angle_gamma   90.00
#
_symmetry.space_group_name_H-M   'P 1'
#
loop_
_entity.id
_entity.type
_entity.pdbx_description
1 polymer ?
#
loop_
_entity_poly.entity_id
_entity_poly.type
_entity_poly.pdbx_seq_one_letter_code
_entity_poly.pdbx_strand_id
1 'polypeptide(L)'
;MVQCIELAVSVKQTWKVMAIYQFDMSIYTKIFVKFPYKFWPSGNGTEFFLYAHEKRGYYTIWQQLEREYPGANVLLVIVTDDESRRIEQQPDSETKAEVMQVLRNMFGQNIPEATDILVPKWWSNKFYRGTFSNWPIGVTRYEYDQIRVTPLSKFS
;
A
#
# COMPACT_ATOMS: atom_id res chain seq x y z
N MET A 1 -12.49 8.76 18.56
CA MET A 1 -11.60 8.61 17.39
C MET A 1 -11.25 9.97 16.76
N VAL A 2 -10.71 10.93 17.53
CA VAL A 2 -10.00 12.14 17.02
C VAL A 2 -9.10 12.61 18.16
N GLN A 3 -7.86 12.11 18.25
CA GLN A 3 -6.94 12.52 19.33
C GLN A 3 -5.45 12.35 18.91
N CYS A 4 -5.12 12.60 17.64
CA CYS A 4 -3.72 12.55 17.20
C CYS A 4 -3.10 13.93 16.95
N ILE A 5 -3.90 14.99 16.95
CA ILE A 5 -3.41 16.38 17.00
C ILE A 5 -4.35 17.11 17.96
N GLU A 6 -3.89 17.42 19.17
CA GLU A 6 -4.51 18.48 19.96
C GLU A 6 -4.22 19.78 19.22
N LEU A 7 -5.16 20.17 18.36
CA LEU A 7 -5.14 21.45 17.67
C LEU A 7 -5.42 22.53 18.71
N ALA A 8 -4.37 22.95 19.43
CA ALA A 8 -4.39 24.14 20.30
C ALA A 8 -4.63 25.44 19.51
N VAL A 9 -4.75 25.36 18.18
CA VAL A 9 -5.39 26.36 17.34
C VAL A 9 -6.57 25.69 16.67
N SER A 10 -7.76 25.87 17.25
CA SER A 10 -9.04 25.54 16.64
C SER A 10 -8.99 25.90 15.15
N VAL A 11 -9.09 24.90 14.27
CA VAL A 11 -9.49 25.15 12.88
C VAL A 11 -10.94 25.65 12.97
N LYS A 12 -11.11 26.96 13.21
CA LYS A 12 -12.41 27.65 13.33
C LYS A 12 -13.22 27.62 12.03
N GLN A 13 -12.64 27.09 10.95
CA GLN A 13 -13.22 27.07 9.61
C GLN A 13 -13.85 25.71 9.33
N THR A 14 -15.13 25.58 9.66
CA THR A 14 -15.93 24.36 9.43
C THR A 14 -15.83 23.88 7.98
N TRP A 15 -15.77 24.80 7.01
CA TRP A 15 -15.62 24.46 5.58
C TRP A 15 -14.34 23.68 5.27
N LYS A 16 -13.23 23.98 5.94
CA LYS A 16 -11.94 23.31 5.68
C LYS A 16 -11.93 21.90 6.25
N VAL A 17 -12.54 21.73 7.42
CA VAL A 17 -12.73 20.40 8.04
C VAL A 17 -13.66 19.55 7.16
N MET A 18 -14.78 20.11 6.68
CA MET A 18 -15.68 19.41 5.76
C MET A 18 -14.96 19.00 4.46
N ALA A 19 -14.18 19.90 3.86
CA ALA A 19 -13.40 19.58 2.66
C ALA A 19 -12.41 18.43 2.90
N ILE A 20 -11.74 18.39 4.05
CA ILE A 20 -10.84 17.27 4.42
C ILE A 20 -11.62 15.96 4.53
N TYR A 21 -12.78 15.96 5.19
CA TYR A 21 -13.60 14.75 5.37
C TYR A 21 -14.23 14.23 4.08
N GLN A 22 -14.24 15.01 3.01
CA GLN A 22 -14.69 14.54 1.70
C GLN A 22 -13.62 13.73 0.96
N PHE A 23 -12.37 13.69 1.41
CA PHE A 23 -11.35 12.83 0.80
C PHE A 23 -11.26 11.51 1.55
N ASP A 24 -11.38 10.41 0.82
CA ASP A 24 -11.13 9.08 1.36
C ASP A 24 -9.64 8.73 1.25
N MET A 25 -9.13 8.00 2.24
CA MET A 25 -7.76 7.50 2.21
C MET A 25 -7.74 6.08 1.65
N SER A 26 -7.18 5.93 0.45
CA SER A 26 -6.90 4.62 -0.14
C SER A 26 -5.66 4.00 0.47
N ILE A 27 -5.63 2.67 0.51
CA ILE A 27 -4.53 1.89 1.06
C ILE A 27 -3.87 1.12 -0.07
N TYR A 28 -2.55 1.24 -0.14
CA TYR A 28 -1.71 0.56 -1.11
C TYR A 28 -0.53 -0.03 -0.36
N THR A 29 -0.46 -1.37 -0.30
CA THR A 29 0.55 -2.07 0.50
C THR A 29 1.56 -2.76 -0.40
N LYS A 30 2.83 -2.42 -0.17
CA LYS A 30 4.00 -3.04 -0.81
C LYS A 30 4.58 -4.06 0.16
N ILE A 31 4.41 -5.34 -0.13
CA ILE A 31 4.92 -6.45 0.69
C ILE A 31 6.24 -6.91 0.10
N PHE A 32 7.29 -6.93 0.91
CA PHE A 32 8.62 -7.36 0.49
C PHE A 32 8.91 -8.75 1.04
N VAL A 33 9.44 -9.63 0.20
CA VAL A 33 9.69 -11.03 0.53
C VAL A 33 11.11 -11.39 0.10
N LYS A 34 11.91 -11.86 1.05
CA LYS A 34 13.33 -12.16 0.84
C LYS A 34 13.56 -13.67 0.70
N PHE A 35 14.48 -14.04 -0.18
CA PHE A 35 14.84 -15.42 -0.48
C PHE A 35 16.35 -15.67 -0.33
N PRO A 36 16.78 -16.92 -0.09
CA PRO A 36 18.19 -17.26 -0.01
C PRO A 36 18.91 -17.12 -1.37
N TYR A 37 18.20 -17.35 -2.47
CA TYR A 37 18.68 -17.16 -3.83
C TYR A 37 17.53 -16.83 -4.78
N LYS A 38 17.85 -16.18 -5.90
CA LYS A 38 16.91 -15.89 -6.98
C LYS A 38 16.48 -17.17 -7.69
N PHE A 39 15.18 -17.39 -7.79
CA PHE A 39 14.57 -18.52 -8.50
C PHE A 39 13.66 -18.11 -9.67
N TRP A 40 13.32 -16.83 -9.78
CA TRP A 40 12.47 -16.30 -10.84
C TRP A 40 13.28 -15.99 -12.12
N PRO A 41 12.62 -15.95 -13.29
CA PRO A 41 13.26 -15.52 -14.53
C PRO A 41 13.83 -14.10 -14.41
N SER A 42 15.02 -13.89 -14.97
CA SER A 42 15.67 -12.58 -15.05
C SER A 42 16.24 -12.33 -16.43
N GLY A 43 16.15 -11.09 -16.91
CA GLY A 43 16.55 -10.68 -18.25
C GLY A 43 15.78 -9.44 -18.72
N ASN A 44 16.02 -9.01 -19.96
CA ASN A 44 15.35 -7.84 -20.50
C ASN A 44 13.83 -8.07 -20.57
N GLY A 45 13.03 -7.14 -20.03
CA GLY A 45 11.56 -7.25 -20.00
C GLY A 45 10.97 -8.13 -18.90
N THR A 46 11.76 -8.59 -17.92
CA THR A 46 11.29 -9.48 -16.82
C THR A 46 11.16 -8.76 -15.47
N GLU A 47 10.89 -7.46 -15.48
CA GLU A 47 10.78 -6.67 -14.25
C GLU A 47 9.52 -7.00 -13.43
N PHE A 48 8.42 -7.31 -14.13
CA PHE A 48 7.12 -7.58 -13.52
C PHE A 48 6.59 -8.97 -13.87
N PHE A 49 5.85 -9.56 -12.92
CA PHE A 49 5.08 -10.79 -13.11
C PHE A 49 3.63 -10.56 -12.71
N LEU A 50 2.70 -11.22 -13.41
CA LEU A 50 1.27 -11.10 -13.15
C LEU A 50 0.70 -12.45 -12.70
N TYR A 51 -0.13 -12.42 -11.65
CA TYR A 51 -0.84 -13.57 -11.14
C TYR A 51 -2.35 -13.37 -11.31
N ALA A 52 -3.00 -14.30 -12.01
CA ALA A 52 -4.44 -14.30 -12.20
C ALA A 52 -5.11 -15.15 -11.13
N HIS A 53 -6.15 -14.60 -10.48
CA HIS A 53 -6.90 -15.26 -9.43
C HIS A 53 -8.38 -14.85 -9.50
N GLU A 54 -9.28 -15.74 -9.07
CA GLU A 54 -10.72 -15.47 -9.01
C GLU A 54 -11.06 -14.32 -8.06
N LYS A 55 -10.32 -14.24 -6.94
CA LYS A 55 -10.40 -13.14 -5.98
C LYS A 55 -9.65 -11.92 -6.53
N ARG A 56 -10.38 -10.83 -6.74
CA ARG A 56 -9.82 -9.54 -7.20
C ARG A 56 -8.77 -9.01 -6.22
N GLY A 57 -7.64 -8.55 -6.74
CA GLY A 57 -6.57 -7.91 -5.95
C GLY A 57 -5.70 -8.90 -5.17
N TYR A 58 -5.92 -10.20 -5.31
CA TYR A 58 -5.18 -11.23 -4.60
C TYR A 58 -3.78 -11.41 -5.21
N TYR A 59 -2.80 -10.68 -4.66
CA TYR A 59 -1.37 -10.74 -5.02
C TYR A 59 -1.11 -10.67 -6.53
N THR A 60 -1.75 -9.73 -7.22
CA THR A 60 -1.80 -9.72 -8.69
C THR A 60 -0.50 -9.25 -9.35
N ILE A 61 0.14 -8.21 -8.80
CA ILE A 61 1.29 -7.55 -9.43
C ILE A 61 2.53 -7.80 -8.58
N TRP A 62 3.51 -8.46 -9.19
CA TRP A 62 4.82 -8.74 -8.62
C TRP A 62 5.90 -7.98 -9.36
N GLN A 63 6.90 -7.51 -8.64
CA GLN A 63 8.09 -6.87 -9.18
C GLN A 63 9.33 -7.51 -8.57
N GLN A 64 10.32 -7.81 -9.40
CA GLN A 64 11.66 -8.17 -8.92
C GLN A 64 12.54 -6.93 -8.87
N LEU A 65 13.39 -6.85 -7.84
CA LEU A 65 14.16 -5.66 -7.52
C LEU A 65 15.67 -5.82 -7.83
N GLU A 66 16.03 -6.70 -8.76
CA GLU A 66 17.45 -6.98 -9.06
C GLU A 66 18.17 -5.77 -9.66
N ARG A 67 17.45 -4.88 -10.35
CA ARG A 67 18.03 -3.67 -10.95
C ARG A 67 18.34 -2.61 -9.90
N GLU A 68 17.44 -2.43 -8.94
CA GLU A 68 17.52 -1.44 -7.87
C GLU A 68 18.42 -1.92 -6.74
N TYR A 69 18.36 -3.23 -6.43
CA TYR A 69 19.08 -3.88 -5.34
C TYR A 69 19.68 -5.23 -5.79
N PRO A 70 20.77 -5.21 -6.59
CA PRO A 70 21.41 -6.43 -7.08
C PRO A 70 21.81 -7.39 -5.96
N GLY A 71 21.50 -8.68 -6.11
CA GLY A 71 21.83 -9.74 -5.16
C GLY A 71 21.02 -9.73 -3.84
N ALA A 72 20.07 -8.80 -3.68
CA ALA A 72 19.22 -8.77 -2.48
C ALA A 72 18.25 -9.95 -2.41
N ASN A 73 17.92 -10.57 -3.56
CA ASN A 73 16.97 -11.67 -3.69
C ASN A 73 15.60 -11.34 -3.07
N VAL A 74 15.06 -10.16 -3.42
CA VAL A 74 13.77 -9.67 -2.91
C VAL A 74 12.75 -9.58 -4.04
N LEU A 75 11.55 -10.11 -3.77
CA LEU A 75 10.35 -9.83 -4.54
C LEU A 75 9.47 -8.83 -3.79
N LEU A 76 8.85 -7.94 -4.57
CA LEU A 76 7.79 -7.05 -4.12
C LEU A 76 6.47 -7.57 -4.68
N VAL A 77 5.44 -7.64 -3.83
CA VAL A 77 4.06 -7.82 -4.27
C VAL A 77 3.18 -6.69 -3.77
N ILE A 78 2.25 -6.28 -4.62
CA ILE A 78 1.32 -5.19 -4.36
C ILE A 78 -0.06 -5.74 -4.07
N VAL A 79 -0.66 -5.25 -3.00
CA VAL A 79 -2.08 -5.42 -2.68
C VAL A 79 -2.70 -4.06 -2.40
N THR A 80 -4.00 -3.95 -2.61
CA THR A 80 -4.72 -2.67 -2.51
C THR A 80 -6.01 -2.82 -1.72
N ASP A 81 -6.37 -1.75 -1.02
CA ASP A 81 -7.66 -1.52 -0.37
C ASP A 81 -8.11 -2.70 0.51
N ASP A 82 -9.17 -3.43 0.14
CA ASP A 82 -9.70 -4.55 0.95
C ASP A 82 -8.66 -5.63 1.25
N GLU A 83 -7.81 -5.98 0.27
CA GLU A 83 -6.74 -6.95 0.51
C GLU A 83 -5.65 -6.38 1.43
N SER A 84 -5.33 -5.09 1.31
CA SER A 84 -4.43 -4.43 2.25
C SER A 84 -4.96 -4.46 3.69
N ARG A 85 -6.26 -4.16 3.89
CA ARG A 85 -6.88 -4.20 5.23
C ARG A 85 -6.90 -5.61 5.80
N ARG A 86 -7.23 -6.61 5.00
CA ARG A 86 -7.21 -8.03 5.40
C ARG A 86 -5.81 -8.45 5.85
N ILE A 87 -4.80 -8.15 5.04
CA ILE A 87 -3.41 -8.54 5.30
C ILE A 87 -2.85 -7.83 6.54
N GLU A 88 -3.23 -6.58 6.82
CA GLU A 88 -2.81 -5.90 8.05
C GLU A 88 -3.41 -6.51 9.34
N GLN A 89 -4.52 -7.24 9.22
CA GLN A 89 -5.25 -7.86 10.33
C GLN A 89 -4.80 -9.29 10.63
N GLN A 90 -3.97 -9.90 9.78
CA GLN A 90 -3.44 -11.24 9.98
C GLN A 90 -1.95 -11.23 10.37
N PRO A 91 -1.42 -12.30 10.97
CA PRO A 91 0.00 -12.42 11.25
C PRO A 91 0.84 -12.46 9.97
N ASP A 92 2.06 -11.92 10.04
CA ASP A 92 3.02 -11.94 8.92
C ASP A 92 3.33 -13.38 8.44
N SER A 93 3.27 -14.37 9.34
CA SER A 93 3.45 -15.79 8.99
C SER A 93 2.37 -16.33 8.06
N GLU A 94 1.12 -15.90 8.24
CA GLU A 94 0.00 -16.29 7.38
C GLU A 94 0.12 -15.64 6.02
N THR A 95 0.42 -14.34 5.99
CA THR A 95 0.73 -13.59 4.76
C THR A 95 1.90 -14.23 3.99
N LYS A 96 2.96 -14.64 4.70
CA LYS A 96 4.11 -15.33 4.09
C LYS A 96 3.71 -16.67 3.48
N ALA A 97 2.83 -17.43 4.13
CA ALA A 97 2.33 -18.70 3.61
C ALA A 97 1.49 -18.51 2.34
N GLU A 98 0.57 -17.53 2.32
CA GLU A 98 -0.22 -17.17 1.14
C GLU A 98 0.68 -16.76 -0.04
N VAL A 99 1.64 -15.87 0.22
CA VAL A 99 2.67 -15.44 -0.74
C VAL A 99 3.43 -16.63 -1.33
N MET A 100 3.88 -17.56 -0.48
CA MET A 100 4.60 -18.75 -0.94
C MET A 100 3.71 -19.66 -1.79
N GLN A 101 2.42 -19.79 -1.45
CA GLN A 101 1.48 -20.56 -2.27
C GLN A 101 1.30 -19.94 -3.66
N VAL A 102 1.14 -18.62 -3.75
CA VAL A 102 1.05 -17.91 -5.02
C VAL A 102 2.33 -18.10 -5.84
N LEU A 103 3.51 -17.93 -5.23
CA LEU A 103 4.79 -18.10 -5.93
C LEU A 103 5.00 -19.55 -6.41
N ARG A 104 4.59 -20.55 -5.64
CA ARG A 104 4.64 -21.97 -6.08
C ARG A 104 3.70 -22.24 -7.25
N ASN A 105 2.54 -21.57 -7.29
CA ASN A 105 1.62 -21.65 -8.43
C ASN A 105 2.20 -20.98 -9.68
N MET A 106 2.97 -19.90 -9.52
CA MET A 106 3.58 -19.15 -10.63
C MET A 106 4.83 -19.83 -11.19
N PHE A 107 5.73 -20.29 -10.31
CA PHE A 107 7.08 -20.72 -10.68
C PHE A 107 7.35 -22.21 -10.44
N GLY A 108 6.36 -22.96 -9.94
CA GLY A 108 6.45 -24.38 -9.64
C GLY A 108 6.76 -24.66 -8.16
N GLN A 109 6.65 -25.94 -7.78
CA GLN A 109 6.75 -26.35 -6.37
C GLN A 109 8.18 -26.29 -5.80
N ASN A 110 9.20 -26.32 -6.67
CA ASN A 110 10.60 -26.42 -6.29
C ASN A 110 11.27 -25.04 -6.16
N ILE A 111 10.70 -24.15 -5.35
CA ILE A 111 11.27 -22.84 -5.04
C ILE A 111 11.76 -22.80 -3.58
N PRO A 112 12.78 -21.98 -3.25
CA PRO A 112 13.23 -21.85 -1.87
C PRO A 112 12.17 -21.18 -0.99
N GLU A 113 12.17 -21.53 0.30
CA GLU A 113 11.36 -20.81 1.29
C GLU A 113 11.83 -19.37 1.47
N ALA A 114 10.87 -18.47 1.68
CA ALA A 114 11.16 -17.09 2.05
C ALA A 114 11.84 -17.01 3.43
N THR A 115 12.98 -16.33 3.52
CA THR A 115 13.70 -16.13 4.78
C THR A 115 12.97 -15.10 5.64
N ASP A 116 12.53 -14.00 5.02
CA ASP A 116 11.95 -12.84 5.70
C ASP A 116 10.79 -12.26 4.90
N ILE A 117 9.90 -11.57 5.61
CA ILE A 117 8.80 -10.80 5.03
C ILE A 117 8.70 -9.46 5.75
N LEU A 118 8.36 -8.40 5.00
CA LEU A 118 8.00 -7.10 5.53
C LEU A 118 6.63 -6.69 4.99
N VAL A 119 5.68 -6.52 5.90
CA VAL A 119 4.32 -6.05 5.62
C VAL A 119 4.11 -4.67 6.27
N PRO A 120 4.22 -3.57 5.51
CA PRO A 120 3.96 -2.23 6.05
C PRO A 120 2.50 -2.07 6.46
N LYS A 121 2.29 -1.52 7.67
CA LYS A 121 0.96 -1.28 8.24
C LYS A 121 0.56 0.18 8.07
N TRP A 122 0.04 0.55 6.89
CA TRP A 122 -0.31 1.94 6.57
C TRP A 122 -1.67 2.34 7.14
N TRP A 123 -2.62 1.41 7.14
CA TRP A 123 -4.00 1.69 7.58
C TRP A 123 -4.13 1.72 9.09
N SER A 124 -3.60 0.71 9.77
CA SER A 124 -3.70 0.58 11.23
C SER A 124 -2.75 1.51 12.00
N ASN A 125 -1.73 2.05 11.34
CA ASN A 125 -0.84 3.03 11.96
C ASN A 125 -1.56 4.36 12.18
N LYS A 126 -1.66 4.76 13.46
CA LYS A 126 -2.36 5.96 13.91
C LYS A 126 -1.88 7.27 13.26
N PHE A 127 -0.65 7.30 12.75
CA PHE A 127 -0.02 8.47 12.13
C PHE A 127 -0.15 8.52 10.60
N TYR A 128 -0.43 7.39 9.93
CA TYR A 128 -0.57 7.34 8.47
C TYR A 128 -2.04 7.21 8.04
N ARG A 129 -2.77 6.23 8.61
CA ARG A 129 -4.19 5.95 8.33
C ARG A 129 -4.54 5.71 6.85
N GLY A 130 -3.56 5.36 6.03
CA GLY A 130 -3.71 5.17 4.59
C GLY A 130 -2.41 5.49 3.84
N THR A 131 -2.47 5.43 2.51
CA THR A 131 -1.29 5.63 1.64
C THR A 131 -1.45 6.82 0.71
N PHE A 132 -2.61 6.98 0.08
CA PHE A 132 -2.89 8.06 -0.86
C PHE A 132 -4.31 8.61 -0.65
N SER A 133 -4.51 9.91 -0.89
CA SER A 133 -5.85 10.49 -0.94
C SER A 133 -6.54 10.09 -2.24
N ASN A 134 -7.77 9.64 -2.13
CA ASN A 134 -8.67 9.36 -3.24
C ASN A 134 -9.72 10.47 -3.33
N TRP A 135 -10.12 10.79 -4.56
CA TRP A 135 -11.16 11.78 -4.82
C TRP A 135 -12.48 11.04 -5.05
N PRO A 136 -13.35 10.94 -4.05
CA PRO A 136 -14.61 10.25 -4.23
C PRO A 136 -15.53 11.03 -5.17
N ILE A 137 -16.59 10.32 -5.59
CA ILE A 137 -17.62 10.88 -6.46
C ILE A 137 -18.22 12.12 -5.77
N GLY A 138 -18.20 13.26 -6.48
CA GLY A 138 -18.72 14.53 -5.98
C GLY A 138 -17.66 15.52 -5.51
N VAL A 139 -16.40 15.10 -5.34
CA VAL A 139 -15.29 16.03 -5.08
C VAL A 139 -14.87 16.69 -6.38
N THR A 140 -14.91 18.01 -6.43
CA THR A 140 -14.45 18.79 -7.56
C THR A 140 -13.08 19.42 -7.29
N ARG A 141 -12.56 20.11 -8.30
CA ARG A 141 -11.33 20.89 -8.12
C ARG A 141 -11.48 21.97 -7.04
N TYR A 142 -12.68 22.49 -6.83
CA TYR A 142 -12.95 23.51 -5.82
C TYR A 142 -12.63 23.00 -4.42
N GLU A 143 -13.14 21.82 -4.03
CA GLU A 143 -12.90 21.23 -2.70
C GLU A 143 -11.44 20.80 -2.53
N TYR A 144 -10.79 20.36 -3.60
CA TYR A 144 -9.34 20.14 -3.57
C TYR A 144 -8.55 21.43 -3.31
N ASP A 145 -8.93 22.54 -3.93
CA ASP A 145 -8.24 23.81 -3.69
C ASP A 145 -8.50 24.35 -2.27
N GLN A 146 -9.63 23.99 -1.63
CA GLN A 146 -9.91 24.31 -0.21
C GLN A 146 -8.91 23.64 0.77
N ILE A 147 -8.44 22.43 0.46
CA ILE A 147 -7.48 21.71 1.33
C ILE A 147 -6.03 22.14 1.12
N ARG A 148 -5.72 22.88 0.05
CA ARG A 148 -4.38 23.42 -0.21
C ARG A 148 -4.00 24.49 0.83
N VAL A 149 -2.71 24.86 0.81
CA VAL A 149 -2.21 26.00 1.59
C VAL A 149 -2.79 27.28 0.99
N THR A 150 -3.96 27.67 1.50
CA THR A 150 -4.49 29.02 1.34
C THR A 150 -4.10 29.79 2.59
N PRO A 151 -3.23 30.82 2.49
CA PRO A 151 -2.88 31.64 3.63
C PRO A 151 -4.14 32.23 4.26
N LEU A 152 -4.29 32.03 5.57
CA LEU A 152 -5.44 32.54 6.32
C LEU A 152 -5.54 34.08 6.31
N SER A 153 -4.44 34.76 5.96
CA SER A 153 -4.35 36.22 5.82
C SER A 153 -5.11 36.79 4.62
N LYS A 154 -5.62 35.97 3.69
CA LYS A 154 -6.39 36.44 2.53
C LYS A 154 -7.88 36.63 2.80
N PHE A 155 -8.35 36.38 4.03
CA PHE A 155 -9.76 36.45 4.41
C PHE A 155 -10.02 37.34 5.64
N SER A 156 -9.10 38.25 5.97
CA SER A 156 -9.24 39.27 7.03
C SER A 156 -9.34 40.67 6.45
#